data_AF-A0A6C8GHP1-F1
#
_entry.id   AF-A0A6C8GHP1-F1
#
_cell.length_a   1.000
_cell.length_b   1.000
_cell.length_c   1.000
_cell.angle_alpha   90.00
_cell.angle_beta   90.00
_cell.angle_gamma   90.00
#
_symmetry.space_group_name_H-M   'P 1'
#
loop_
_entity.id
_entity.type
_entity.pdbx_description
1 polymer ?
#
loop_
_entity_poly.entity_id
_entity_poly.type
_entity_poly.pdbx_seq_one_letter_code
_entity_poly.pdbx_strand_id
1 'polypeptide(L)'
;MDHLPIFCQLRDRDCLIVGGGDVAERKARLLLEAGARLTVNALTFIPQFTVWANEGMLTLVEGPFDETLLDSCWLAIAGRSQPLTTIPSGDRSH
;
A
#
# COMPACT_ATOMS: atom_id res chain seq x y z
N MET A 1 6.79 16.97 -19.66
CA MET A 1 7.88 16.36 -18.85
C MET A 1 7.25 16.15 -17.50
N ASP A 2 6.66 14.97 -17.27
CA ASP A 2 5.54 14.88 -16.31
C ASP A 2 5.93 14.18 -15.00
N HIS A 3 7.12 13.59 -14.94
CA HIS A 3 7.63 12.88 -13.76
C HIS A 3 9.12 13.17 -13.54
N LEU A 4 9.49 13.49 -12.31
CA LEU A 4 10.86 13.67 -11.86
C LEU A 4 11.33 12.34 -11.23
N PRO A 5 12.35 11.65 -11.77
CA PRO A 5 12.89 10.46 -11.12
C PRO A 5 13.60 10.86 -9.84
N ILE A 6 13.06 10.44 -8.69
CA ILE A 6 13.67 10.61 -7.38
C ILE A 6 14.15 9.25 -6.87
N PHE A 7 15.38 9.23 -6.34
CA PHE A 7 15.91 8.08 -5.60
C PHE A 7 15.70 8.35 -4.12
N CYS A 8 14.88 7.53 -3.47
CA CYS A 8 14.53 7.69 -2.06
C CYS A 8 15.24 6.62 -1.24
N GLN A 9 15.95 7.04 -0.17
CA GLN A 9 16.53 6.10 0.77
C GLN A 9 15.44 5.60 1.71
N LEU A 10 14.94 4.39 1.44
CA LEU A 10 13.84 3.78 2.17
C LEU A 10 14.30 2.92 3.36
N ARG A 11 15.61 2.73 3.53
CA ARG A 11 16.15 1.96 4.66
C ARG A 11 15.65 2.52 6.00
N ASP A 12 15.05 1.65 6.81
CA ASP A 12 14.46 1.94 8.12
C ASP A 12 13.32 2.98 8.11
N ARG A 13 12.79 3.31 6.93
CA ARG A 13 11.64 4.23 6.78
C ARG A 13 10.33 3.48 6.86
N ASP A 14 9.38 4.05 7.59
CA ASP A 14 8.01 3.54 7.69
C ASP A 14 7.27 3.76 6.38
N CYS A 15 6.92 2.65 5.72
CA CYS A 15 6.18 2.64 4.46
C CYS A 15 4.87 1.89 4.64
N LEU A 16 3.80 2.41 4.04
CA LEU A 16 2.46 1.83 4.11
C LEU A 16 2.02 1.38 2.73
N ILE A 17 1.54 0.14 2.63
CA ILE A 17 0.80 -0.34 1.47
C ILE A 17 -0.65 -0.56 1.88
N VAL A 18 -1.58 -0.02 1.10
CA VAL A 18 -3.01 -0.26 1.27
C VAL A 18 -3.49 -1.23 0.18
N GLY A 19 -3.86 -2.44 0.59
CA GLY A 19 -4.26 -3.56 -0.27
C GLY A 19 -3.39 -4.79 -0.05
N GLY A 20 -3.99 -5.98 -0.18
CA GLY A 20 -3.34 -7.26 0.09
C GLY A 20 -3.35 -8.25 -1.09
N GLY A 21 -3.53 -7.75 -2.33
CA GLY A 21 -3.50 -8.56 -3.55
C GLY A 21 -2.16 -8.55 -4.29
N ASP A 22 -2.11 -9.17 -5.47
CA ASP A 22 -0.88 -9.35 -6.26
C ASP A 22 -0.16 -8.03 -6.60
N VAL A 23 -0.93 -6.96 -6.85
CA VAL A 23 -0.36 -5.62 -7.13
C VAL A 23 0.37 -5.08 -5.90
N ALA A 24 -0.21 -5.26 -4.71
CA ALA A 24 0.41 -4.86 -3.46
C ALA A 24 1.65 -5.70 -3.17
N GLU A 25 1.60 -7.01 -3.44
CA GLU A 25 2.72 -7.93 -3.23
C GLU A 25 3.96 -7.53 -4.04
N ARG A 26 3.79 -7.24 -5.32
CA ARG A 26 4.89 -6.79 -6.20
C ARG A 26 5.56 -5.52 -5.68
N LYS A 27 4.78 -4.60 -5.11
CA LYS A 27 5.28 -3.34 -4.52
C LYS A 27 5.94 -3.59 -3.16
N ALA A 28 5.34 -4.44 -2.33
CA ALA A 28 5.86 -4.83 -1.03
C ALA A 28 7.27 -5.42 -1.17
N ARG A 29 7.47 -6.32 -2.14
CA ARG A 29 8.78 -6.93 -2.41
C ARG A 29 9.87 -5.88 -2.67
N LEU A 30 9.59 -4.90 -3.54
CA LEU A 30 10.54 -3.83 -3.84
C LEU A 30 10.85 -2.96 -2.62
N LEU A 31 9.87 -2.70 -1.76
CA LEU A 31 10.07 -1.94 -0.52
C LEU A 31 10.90 -2.72 0.50
N LEU A 32 10.64 -4.02 0.65
CA LEU A 32 11.42 -4.90 1.53
C LEU A 32 12.87 -5.02 1.07
N GLU A 33 13.11 -5.20 -0.23
CA GLU A 33 14.46 -5.21 -0.81
C GLU A 33 15.20 -3.88 -0.59
N ALA A 34 14.47 -2.76 -0.58
CA ALA A 34 15.01 -1.44 -0.25
C ALA A 34 15.26 -1.21 1.25
N GLY A 35 14.89 -2.17 2.12
CA GLY A 35 15.06 -2.12 3.57
C GLY A 35 14.02 -1.26 4.29
N ALA A 36 12.84 -1.06 3.70
CA ALA A 36 11.76 -0.31 4.32
C ALA A 36 11.11 -1.08 5.48
N ARG A 37 10.69 -0.36 6.51
CA ARG A 37 9.79 -0.87 7.56
C ARG A 37 8.38 -0.86 7.00
N LEU A 38 7.96 -2.00 6.46
CA LEU A 38 6.73 -2.10 5.72
C LEU A 38 5.54 -2.46 6.62
N THR A 39 4.48 -1.67 6.53
CA THR A 39 3.15 -1.99 7.05
C THR A 39 2.19 -2.21 5.88
N VAL A 40 1.37 -3.24 5.92
CA VAL A 40 0.37 -3.54 4.88
C VAL A 40 -1.00 -3.61 5.54
N ASN A 41 -1.90 -2.72 5.12
CA ASN A 41 -3.28 -2.68 5.58
C ASN A 41 -4.23 -3.16 4.47
N ALA A 42 -5.05 -4.16 4.78
CA ALA A 42 -6.04 -4.68 3.83
C ALA A 42 -7.16 -5.45 4.54
N LEU A 43 -8.30 -5.58 3.87
CA LEU A 43 -9.39 -6.46 4.29
C LEU A 43 -9.05 -7.95 4.14
N THR A 44 -8.20 -8.27 3.18
CA THR A 44 -7.80 -9.64 2.84
C THR A 44 -6.38 -9.62 2.31
N PHE A 45 -5.60 -10.64 2.65
CA PHE A 45 -4.23 -10.79 2.19
C PHE A 45 -4.05 -12.10 1.43
N ILE A 46 -3.23 -12.07 0.38
CA ILE A 46 -2.73 -13.30 -0.23
C ILE A 46 -1.75 -14.02 0.73
N PRO A 47 -1.58 -15.34 0.61
CA PRO A 47 -0.77 -16.13 1.55
C PRO A 47 0.67 -15.63 1.74
N GLN A 48 1.26 -15.02 0.70
CA GLN A 48 2.63 -14.51 0.74
C GLN A 48 2.84 -13.44 1.82
N PHE A 49 1.84 -12.59 2.08
CA PHE A 49 1.93 -11.56 3.11
C PHE A 49 2.02 -12.17 4.51
N THR A 50 1.27 -13.25 4.77
CA THR A 50 1.32 -13.97 6.04
C THR A 50 2.68 -14.63 6.26
N VAL A 51 3.30 -15.17 5.19
CA VAL A 51 4.67 -15.71 5.26
C VAL A 51 5.65 -14.63 5.70
N TRP A 52 5.63 -13.46 5.05
CA TRP A 52 6.52 -12.36 5.40
C TRP A 52 6.28 -11.78 6.79
N ALA A 53 5.03 -11.73 7.25
CA ALA A 53 4.70 -11.32 8.61
C ALA A 53 5.25 -12.30 9.65
N ASN A 54 5.13 -13.61 9.40
CA ASN A 54 5.67 -14.65 10.28
C ASN A 54 7.21 -14.65 10.32
N GLU A 55 7.86 -14.26 9.22
CA GLU A 55 9.30 -14.07 9.14
C GLU A 55 9.77 -12.75 9.81
N GLY A 56 8.84 -11.91 10.29
CA GLY A 56 9.14 -10.62 10.90
C GLY A 56 9.60 -9.55 9.90
N MET A 57 9.34 -9.75 8.61
CA MET A 57 9.76 -8.84 7.53
C MET A 57 8.84 -7.62 7.41
N LEU A 58 7.56 -7.75 7.77
CA LEU A 58 6.55 -6.70 7.67
C LEU A 58 5.48 -6.80 8.76
N THR A 59 4.70 -5.73 8.91
CA THR A 59 3.52 -5.70 9.79
C THR A 59 2.24 -5.77 8.98
N LEU A 60 1.31 -6.65 9.37
CA LEU A 60 -0.02 -6.74 8.78
C LEU A 60 -1.05 -6.07 9.68
N VAL A 61 -1.92 -5.25 9.07
CA VAL A 61 -3.06 -4.63 9.72
C VAL A 61 -4.31 -5.05 8.97
N GLU A 62 -4.98 -6.09 9.45
CA GLU A 62 -6.22 -6.57 8.86
C GLU A 62 -7.37 -5.63 9.21
N GLY A 63 -8.09 -5.15 8.20
CA GLY A 63 -9.22 -4.25 8.40
C GLY A 63 -9.46 -3.26 7.27
N PRO A 64 -10.47 -2.40 7.41
CA PRO A 64 -10.64 -1.26 6.52
C PRO A 64 -9.42 -0.33 6.60
N PHE A 65 -9.30 0.54 5.61
CA PHE A 65 -8.26 1.57 5.62
C PHE A 65 -8.42 2.49 6.83
N ASP A 66 -7.38 2.54 7.65
CA ASP A 66 -7.27 3.43 8.80
C ASP A 66 -6.31 4.57 8.44
N GLU A 67 -6.84 5.80 8.47
CA GLU A 67 -6.09 7.02 8.13
C GLU A 67 -4.98 7.33 9.14
N THR A 68 -5.08 6.85 10.38
CA THR A 68 -4.04 7.03 11.41
C THR A 68 -2.72 6.35 11.04
N LEU A 69 -2.76 5.35 10.15
CA LEU A 69 -1.57 4.70 9.60
C LEU A 69 -0.73 5.64 8.73
N LEU A 70 -1.31 6.74 8.23
CA LEU A 70 -0.59 7.74 7.44
C LEU A 70 0.25 8.68 8.31
N ASP A 71 -0.12 8.90 9.58
CA ASP A 71 0.50 9.91 10.44
C ASP A 71 1.99 9.65 10.68
N SER A 72 2.39 8.37 10.69
CA SER A 72 3.77 7.94 10.88
C SER A 72 4.46 7.48 9.59
N CYS A 73 3.78 7.58 8.45
CA CYS A 73 4.24 6.99 7.19
C CYS A 73 5.00 8.00 6.32
N TRP A 74 6.18 7.59 5.86
CA TRP A 74 6.98 8.38 4.91
C TRP A 74 6.47 8.24 3.47
N LEU A 75 5.96 7.06 3.11
CA LEU A 75 5.43 6.77 1.77
C LEU A 75 4.26 5.80 1.84
N ALA A 76 3.09 6.26 1.40
CA ALA A 76 1.90 5.45 1.25
C ALA A 76 1.67 5.04 -0.21
N ILE A 77 1.41 3.76 -0.46
CA ILE A 77 1.13 3.25 -1.79
C ILE A 77 -0.21 2.51 -1.83
N ALA A 78 -1.11 2.96 -2.69
CA ALA A 78 -2.33 2.24 -2.99
C ALA A 78 -2.05 1.03 -3.92
N GLY A 79 -2.48 -0.15 -3.47
CA GLY A 79 -2.37 -1.43 -4.18
C GLY A 79 -3.72 -1.97 -4.69
N ARG A 80 -4.74 -1.12 -4.83
CA ARG A 80 -6.05 -1.53 -5.38
C ARG A 80 -6.03 -1.51 -6.91
N SER A 81 -6.50 -2.57 -7.54
CA SER A 81 -6.63 -2.71 -9.00
C SER A 81 -7.87 -2.01 -9.57
N GLN A 82 -8.74 -1.43 -8.74
CA GLN A 82 -9.90 -0.69 -9.19
C GLN A 82 -9.62 0.81 -9.16
N PRO A 83 -9.73 1.53 -10.29
CA PRO A 83 -9.81 2.98 -10.26
C PRO A 83 -11.01 3.40 -9.41
N LEU A 84 -10.93 4.57 -8.77
CA LEU A 84 -12.09 5.25 -8.18
C LEU A 84 -13.24 5.16 -9.18
N THR A 85 -14.29 4.41 -8.86
CA THR A 85 -15.51 4.43 -9.67
C THR A 85 -15.98 5.87 -9.66
N THR A 86 -15.92 6.51 -10.82
CA THR A 86 -16.53 7.81 -11.07
C THR A 86 -17.96 7.71 -10.56
N ILE A 87 -18.29 8.45 -9.50
CA ILE A 87 -19.67 8.69 -9.09
C ILE A 87 -20.42 9.13 -10.34
N PRO A 88 -21.49 8.44 -10.78
CA PRO A 88 -22.25 8.92 -11.92
C PRO A 88 -22.70 10.32 -11.56
N SER A 89 -22.18 11.31 -12.29
CA SER A 89 -22.72 12.66 -12.29
C SER A 89 -24.18 12.51 -12.70
N GLY A 90 -25.06 12.52 -11.69
CA GLY A 90 -26.49 12.43 -11.87
C GLY A 90 -26.89 13.44 -12.93
N ASP A 91 -27.37 12.90 -14.04
CA ASP A 91 -27.98 13.66 -15.12
C ASP A 91 -29.15 14.41 -14.50
N ARG A 92 -28.94 15.71 -14.30
CA ARG A 92 -29.99 16.64 -13.89
C ARG A 92 -30.83 16.89 -15.13
N SER A 93 -31.96 16.19 -15.16
CA SER A 93 -33.27 16.69 -15.57
C SER A 93 -33.30 17.74 -16.68
N HIS A 94 -33.81 17.35 -17.84
CA HIS A 94 -34.77 18.17 -18.59
C HIS A 94 -35.90 17.29 -19.13
#